data_AF-A0A0D8XL79-F1
#
_entry.id   AF-A0A0D8XL79-F1
#
_cell.length_a   1.000
_cell.length_b   1.000
_cell.length_c   1.000
_cell.angle_alpha   90.00
_cell.angle_beta   90.00
_cell.angle_gamma   90.00
#
_symmetry.space_group_name_H-M   'P 1'
#
loop_
_entity.id
_entity.type
_entity.pdbx_description
1 polymer ?
#
loop_
_entity_poly.entity_id
_entity_poly.type
_entity_poly.pdbx_seq_one_letter_code
_entity_poly.pdbx_strand_id
1 'polypeptide(L)'
;MTTDADLLITYIYIVDHYTRQFQGVIPNEWKAKIGKSNSSCFEGFFNKMKKKMVGSAVEAAIERFVAVGETIADENPDIQPEMYDACHEARLAGTSIANLSFSATEVPDTPFLDKGVLVQASRQLLSSVTRVLLLADRVLVKHILRAEDKVAYSLSRLEVCRSFTEFVKIFAEFGGEMVDLAHRSGDRQHDLKSEKRKAQMGVARTALERHTMLLLTSSKTLLRHPESKSALQCRDGVFEQIRSALQLIAICVSDGVVPIEPSRFLQTLSEEPLDIGIQLTANAAIKQLTEMLEMVRMTSRVGVGVRERLIGALDALCEMTQDFTDSAYTPHHHREQILDFLEECRFEMTNLILPEDESCDQLRSDSIDVTVERLNRRLKDLGKQLQIVAMEHISEVLRANEDQVLLSSIKTCAVSGDIDGVERYMDKFREHAEHMQEVCRLLHHISLTDALHVNTGHCERNMRSLAPLTLLAGRTLCQHPSSRIARENLEVFCDTWSQSVNDLSRLAKESDSAACGRVAAEKQAYMSLPRPGVSSSNSTSSLSRFSSSRHLPLTTFNCSIGSQKAVHPVYNSSESVSTSSLEYRKHFQNSGIILSQDNNELSSAASVTSEDTKAFEYRISLILDDLRNVPFHKR
;
A
#
# COMPACT_ATOMS: atom_id res chain seq x y z
N MET A 1 -4.04 34.36 -24.29
CA MET A 1 -2.95 35.12 -23.61
C MET A 1 -2.88 34.82 -22.11
N THR A 2 -3.45 33.72 -21.62
CA THR A 2 -3.51 33.37 -20.19
C THR A 2 -2.63 32.16 -19.81
N THR A 3 -2.24 31.31 -20.76
CA THR A 3 -1.56 30.03 -20.46
C THR A 3 -0.12 30.15 -19.93
N ASP A 4 0.65 31.16 -20.35
CA ASP A 4 2.10 31.20 -20.07
C ASP A 4 2.44 31.85 -18.72
N ALA A 5 1.60 32.78 -18.26
CA ALA A 5 1.69 33.34 -16.91
C ALA A 5 1.21 32.34 -15.87
N ASP A 6 0.16 31.58 -16.19
CA ASP A 6 -0.33 30.48 -15.36
C ASP A 6 0.71 29.36 -15.24
N LEU A 7 1.45 29.05 -16.32
CA LEU A 7 2.60 28.14 -16.25
C LEU A 7 3.65 28.68 -15.28
N LEU A 8 4.10 29.92 -15.44
CA LEU A 8 5.16 30.51 -14.62
C LEU A 8 4.77 30.64 -13.13
N ILE A 9 3.49 30.95 -12.85
CA ILE A 9 2.92 30.98 -11.51
C ILE A 9 2.84 29.56 -10.93
N THR A 10 2.41 28.58 -11.72
CA THR A 10 2.44 27.16 -11.33
C THR A 10 3.87 26.71 -11.05
N TYR A 11 4.86 27.19 -11.82
CA TYR A 11 6.28 26.87 -11.61
C TYR A 11 6.87 27.55 -10.37
N ILE A 12 6.52 28.81 -10.07
CA ILE A 12 6.88 29.46 -8.81
C ILE A 12 6.22 28.74 -7.64
N TYR A 13 4.96 28.28 -7.80
CA TYR A 13 4.28 27.46 -6.82
C TYR A 13 4.92 26.08 -6.65
N ILE A 14 5.39 25.44 -7.73
CA ILE A 14 6.10 24.16 -7.69
C ILE A 14 7.45 24.35 -7.01
N VAL A 15 8.24 25.37 -7.38
CA VAL A 15 9.53 25.65 -6.73
C VAL A 15 9.32 26.01 -5.26
N ASP A 16 8.34 26.85 -4.90
CA ASP A 16 8.01 27.18 -3.51
C ASP A 16 7.44 25.97 -2.75
N HIS A 17 6.60 25.14 -3.38
CA HIS A 17 6.05 23.91 -2.80
C HIS A 17 7.13 22.86 -2.58
N TYR A 18 8.05 22.66 -3.52
CA TYR A 18 9.20 21.77 -3.34
C TYR A 18 10.15 22.36 -2.29
N THR A 19 10.46 23.65 -2.32
CA THR A 19 11.25 24.32 -1.26
C THR A 19 10.60 24.16 0.13
N ARG A 20 9.25 24.12 0.20
CA ARG A 20 8.48 23.82 1.43
C ARG A 20 8.46 22.33 1.78
N GLN A 21 8.39 21.40 0.83
CA GLN A 21 8.54 19.97 1.10
C GLN A 21 9.94 19.64 1.61
N PHE A 22 10.97 20.30 1.09
CA PHE A 22 12.34 20.21 1.60
C PHE A 22 12.55 20.88 2.97
N GLN A 23 11.55 21.59 3.54
CA GLN A 23 11.61 22.04 4.95
C GLN A 23 11.55 20.87 5.95
N GLY A 24 11.16 19.67 5.52
CA GLY A 24 11.23 18.44 6.33
C GLY A 24 12.65 17.96 6.59
N VAL A 25 13.59 18.27 5.68
CA VAL A 25 15.00 17.84 5.72
C VAL A 25 15.88 18.78 6.57
N ILE A 26 15.31 19.90 7.04
CA ILE A 26 16.05 20.98 7.70
C ILE A 26 15.92 20.82 9.23
N PRO A 27 17.05 20.73 10.00
CA PRO A 27 17.03 20.68 11.46
C PRO A 27 16.22 21.83 12.06
N ASN A 28 15.52 21.60 13.18
CA ASN A 28 14.53 22.52 13.74
C ASN A 28 15.05 23.95 14.03
N GLU A 29 16.34 24.12 14.29
CA GLU A 29 16.99 25.43 14.49
C GLU A 29 16.98 26.31 13.23
N TRP A 30 16.84 25.72 12.04
CA TRP A 30 16.93 26.40 10.74
C TRP A 30 15.55 26.74 10.14
N LYS A 31 14.47 26.14 10.68
CA LYS A 31 13.07 26.51 10.37
C LYS A 31 12.74 27.95 10.80
N ALA A 32 13.41 28.47 11.82
CA ALA A 32 13.22 29.84 12.32
C ALA A 32 13.75 30.93 11.36
N LYS A 33 14.69 30.60 10.46
CA LYS A 33 15.30 31.55 9.52
C LYS A 33 14.55 31.71 8.19
N ILE A 34 13.60 30.82 7.87
CA ILE A 34 12.97 30.76 6.53
C ILE A 34 11.69 31.62 6.41
N GLY A 35 11.14 32.16 7.51
CA GLY A 35 10.08 33.18 7.48
C GLY A 35 8.72 32.72 6.94
N LYS A 36 7.66 32.87 7.75
CA LYS A 36 6.27 32.59 7.34
C LYS A 36 5.80 33.59 6.28
N SER A 37 5.41 33.13 5.09
CA SER A 37 4.71 33.95 4.08
C SER A 37 3.29 33.43 3.86
N ASN A 38 2.28 34.24 4.21
CA ASN A 38 0.85 33.94 4.08
C ASN A 38 0.37 34.07 2.62
N SER A 39 -0.42 33.08 2.16
CA SER A 39 -0.87 32.95 0.76
C SER A 39 -1.99 33.92 0.34
N SER A 40 -2.69 34.60 1.25
CA SER A 40 -3.85 35.42 0.90
C SER A 40 -3.52 36.85 0.40
N CYS A 41 -2.26 37.25 0.40
CA CYS A 41 -1.81 38.56 -0.11
C CYS A 41 -1.37 38.52 -1.59
N PHE A 42 -1.30 37.32 -2.20
CA PHE A 42 -0.67 37.11 -3.51
C PHE A 42 -1.56 37.47 -4.71
N GLU A 43 -2.88 37.31 -4.61
CA GLU A 43 -3.80 37.39 -5.75
C GLU A 43 -4.15 38.82 -6.17
N GLY A 44 -4.23 39.75 -5.21
CA GLY A 44 -4.51 41.18 -5.49
C GLY A 44 -3.28 41.99 -5.93
N PHE A 45 -2.08 41.49 -5.66
CA PHE A 45 -0.81 42.19 -5.92
C PHE A 45 -0.28 41.94 -7.35
N PHE A 46 -0.66 40.81 -7.95
CA PHE A 46 -0.15 40.34 -9.25
C PHE A 46 -0.72 41.12 -10.46
N ASN A 47 -1.99 41.55 -10.39
CA ASN A 47 -2.64 42.22 -11.53
C ASN A 47 -2.18 43.66 -11.79
N LYS A 48 -1.28 44.22 -10.95
CA LYS A 48 -0.85 45.62 -11.05
C LYS A 48 0.66 45.83 -11.15
N MET A 49 1.50 44.79 -11.08
CA MET A 49 2.96 44.95 -11.08
C MET A 49 3.64 44.35 -12.31
N LYS A 50 4.12 45.29 -13.15
CA LYS A 50 4.92 45.13 -14.36
C LYS A 50 5.94 43.98 -14.30
N LYS A 51 6.13 43.31 -15.45
CA LYS A 51 7.16 42.31 -15.81
C LYS A 51 8.57 42.50 -15.19
N LYS A 52 8.95 43.73 -14.82
CA LYS A 52 10.20 44.10 -14.14
C LYS A 52 10.45 43.38 -12.80
N MET A 53 9.41 43.11 -12.01
CA MET A 53 9.56 42.46 -10.69
C MET A 53 9.72 40.94 -10.77
N VAL A 54 9.25 40.31 -11.86
CA VAL A 54 9.23 38.85 -11.99
C VAL A 54 10.64 38.31 -12.24
N GLY A 55 11.41 38.90 -13.16
CA GLY A 55 12.77 38.46 -13.45
C GLY A 55 13.73 38.55 -12.25
N SER A 56 13.70 39.67 -11.52
CA SER A 56 14.52 39.85 -10.31
C SER A 56 14.07 38.95 -9.16
N ALA A 57 12.76 38.69 -9.01
CA ALA A 57 12.27 37.72 -8.03
C ALA A 57 12.69 36.29 -8.35
N VAL A 58 12.68 35.92 -9.64
CA VAL A 58 13.17 34.62 -10.11
C VAL A 58 14.66 34.47 -9.81
N GLU A 59 15.49 35.46 -10.15
CA GLU A 59 16.93 35.44 -9.85
C GLU A 59 17.19 35.27 -8.34
N ALA A 60 16.52 36.04 -7.48
CA ALA A 60 16.66 35.91 -6.04
C ALA A 60 16.17 34.57 -5.46
N ALA A 61 15.20 33.91 -6.11
CA ALA A 61 14.77 32.57 -5.74
C ALA A 61 15.81 31.52 -6.15
N ILE A 62 16.37 31.63 -7.35
CA ILE A 62 17.40 30.73 -7.86
C ILE A 62 18.69 30.85 -7.06
N GLU A 63 19.09 32.05 -6.65
CA GLU A 63 20.24 32.26 -5.77
C GLU A 63 20.12 31.49 -4.44
N ARG A 64 18.94 31.54 -3.81
CA ARG A 64 18.67 30.77 -2.59
C ARG A 64 18.64 29.27 -2.83
N PHE A 65 18.05 28.84 -3.95
CA PHE A 65 17.99 27.43 -4.35
C PHE A 65 19.38 26.85 -4.61
N VAL A 66 20.21 27.58 -5.35
CA VAL A 66 21.58 27.20 -5.68
C VAL A 66 22.45 27.14 -4.42
N ALA A 67 22.34 28.09 -3.50
CA ALA A 67 23.09 28.05 -2.25
C ALA A 67 22.83 26.77 -1.44
N VAL A 68 21.59 26.25 -1.46
CA VAL A 68 21.25 24.95 -0.86
C VAL A 68 21.91 23.81 -1.64
N GLY A 69 21.84 23.83 -2.98
CA GLY A 69 22.50 22.83 -3.82
C GLY A 69 24.02 22.77 -3.64
N GLU A 70 24.69 23.92 -3.54
CA GLU A 70 26.13 24.02 -3.27
C GLU A 70 26.48 23.48 -1.87
N THR A 71 25.65 23.75 -0.86
CA THR A 71 25.84 23.16 0.48
C THR A 71 25.71 21.62 0.45
N ILE A 72 24.73 21.09 -0.28
CA ILE A 72 24.58 19.64 -0.47
C ILE A 72 25.80 19.06 -1.20
N ALA A 73 26.35 19.79 -2.18
CA ALA A 73 27.55 19.39 -2.90
C ALA A 73 28.77 19.26 -1.97
N ASP A 74 28.95 20.20 -1.05
CA ASP A 74 30.05 20.21 -0.08
C ASP A 74 30.00 19.01 0.89
N GLU A 75 28.81 18.56 1.26
CA GLU A 75 28.61 17.39 2.12
C GLU A 75 28.73 16.05 1.37
N ASN A 76 28.67 16.05 0.03
CA ASN A 76 28.59 14.85 -0.79
C ASN A 76 29.62 14.89 -1.95
N PRO A 77 30.89 14.51 -1.69
CA PRO A 77 31.99 14.61 -2.66
C PRO A 77 31.76 13.86 -3.97
N ASP A 78 30.93 12.81 -3.95
CA ASP A 78 30.63 11.94 -5.09
C ASP A 78 29.70 12.57 -6.13
N ILE A 79 28.81 13.50 -5.71
CA ILE A 79 27.94 14.25 -6.63
C ILE A 79 28.36 15.72 -6.77
N GLN A 80 29.34 16.16 -5.97
CA GLN A 80 29.80 17.54 -5.91
C GLN A 80 30.04 18.20 -7.28
N PRO A 81 30.82 17.60 -8.22
CA PRO A 81 31.06 18.23 -9.52
C PRO A 81 29.77 18.38 -10.34
N GLU A 82 28.96 17.33 -10.42
CA GLU A 82 27.69 17.35 -11.17
C GLU A 82 26.69 18.36 -10.59
N MET A 83 26.69 18.53 -9.26
CA MET A 83 25.82 19.46 -8.55
C MET A 83 26.24 20.91 -8.76
N TYR A 84 27.54 21.22 -8.66
CA TYR A 84 28.04 22.56 -8.95
C TYR A 84 27.78 22.98 -10.40
N ASP A 85 27.96 22.07 -11.36
CA ASP A 85 27.64 22.34 -12.77
C ASP A 85 26.15 22.67 -12.96
N ALA A 86 25.25 21.88 -12.37
CA ALA A 86 23.81 22.12 -12.44
C ALA A 86 23.39 23.44 -11.77
N CYS A 87 23.99 23.73 -10.61
CA CYS A 87 23.81 24.99 -9.89
C CYS A 87 24.29 26.21 -10.71
N HIS A 88 25.44 26.09 -11.36
CA HIS A 88 25.99 27.12 -12.23
C HIS A 88 25.07 27.39 -13.44
N GLU A 89 24.60 26.34 -14.11
CA GLU A 89 23.63 26.44 -15.20
C GLU A 89 22.31 27.09 -14.78
N ALA A 90 21.81 26.76 -13.57
CA ALA A 90 20.61 27.39 -13.00
C ALA A 90 20.80 28.88 -12.77
N ARG A 91 21.94 29.28 -12.20
CA ARG A 91 22.31 30.66 -11.96
C ARG A 91 22.38 31.46 -13.27
N LEU A 92 23.07 30.94 -14.29
CA LEU A 92 23.16 31.56 -15.62
C LEU A 92 21.78 31.74 -16.27
N ALA A 93 20.90 30.74 -16.17
CA ALA A 93 19.55 30.81 -16.72
C ALA A 93 18.68 31.83 -15.97
N GLY A 94 18.80 31.89 -14.63
CA GLY A 94 18.12 32.86 -13.78
C GLY A 94 18.51 34.31 -14.10
N THR A 95 19.80 34.61 -14.17
CA THR A 95 20.31 35.93 -14.59
C THR A 95 19.92 36.26 -16.04
N SER A 96 19.90 35.28 -16.95
CA SER A 96 19.43 35.50 -18.33
C SER A 96 17.96 35.96 -18.36
N ILE A 97 17.09 35.35 -17.55
CA ILE A 97 15.68 35.74 -17.44
C ILE A 97 15.53 37.13 -16.81
N ALA A 98 16.32 37.45 -15.78
CA ALA A 98 16.34 38.76 -15.15
C ALA A 98 16.75 39.87 -16.13
N ASN A 99 17.82 39.64 -16.90
CA ASN A 99 18.32 40.57 -17.91
C ASN A 99 17.31 40.80 -19.05
N LEU A 100 16.67 39.74 -19.56
CA LEU A 100 15.62 39.84 -20.58
C LEU A 100 14.38 40.59 -20.06
N SER A 101 14.08 40.46 -18.77
CA SER A 101 12.99 41.18 -18.11
C SER A 101 13.31 42.68 -17.92
N PHE A 102 14.59 43.03 -17.81
CA PHE A 102 15.07 44.40 -17.69
C PHE A 102 15.06 45.13 -19.05
N SER A 103 15.63 44.51 -20.11
CA SER A 103 15.72 45.09 -21.46
C SER A 103 14.37 45.35 -22.15
N ALA A 104 13.30 44.67 -21.73
CA ALA A 104 11.94 44.90 -22.23
C ALA A 104 11.32 46.25 -21.82
N THR A 105 12.02 47.08 -21.03
CA THR A 105 11.46 48.27 -20.38
C THR A 105 12.13 49.60 -20.75
N GLU A 106 13.31 49.57 -21.39
CA GLU A 106 14.11 50.80 -21.61
C GLU A 106 13.90 51.46 -22.98
N VAL A 107 13.25 50.79 -23.94
CA VAL A 107 13.00 51.37 -25.29
C VAL A 107 11.52 51.19 -25.68
N PRO A 108 10.73 52.27 -25.81
CA PRO A 108 9.30 52.20 -26.13
C PRO A 108 8.96 51.68 -27.53
N ASP A 109 9.93 51.67 -28.46
CA ASP A 109 9.70 51.45 -29.90
C ASP A 109 10.48 50.28 -30.53
N THR A 110 11.06 49.36 -29.75
CA THR A 110 11.55 48.08 -30.30
C THR A 110 10.48 47.00 -30.20
N PRO A 111 9.92 46.53 -31.32
CA PRO A 111 8.94 45.46 -31.32
C PRO A 111 9.68 44.12 -31.11
N PHE A 112 9.04 43.22 -30.37
CA PHE A 112 9.48 41.87 -30.02
C PHE A 112 10.53 41.77 -28.90
N LEU A 113 10.02 41.58 -27.67
CA LEU A 113 10.56 40.52 -26.82
C LEU A 113 10.78 39.29 -27.71
N ASP A 114 12.03 38.83 -27.87
CA ASP A 114 12.29 37.57 -28.55
C ASP A 114 11.75 36.45 -27.66
N LYS A 115 10.47 36.14 -27.86
CA LYS A 115 9.74 35.10 -27.15
C LYS A 115 10.49 33.77 -27.24
N GLY A 116 11.23 33.54 -28.34
CA GLY A 116 12.10 32.38 -28.50
C GLY A 116 13.21 32.34 -27.44
N VAL A 117 13.92 33.46 -27.25
CA VAL A 117 15.01 33.57 -26.27
C VAL A 117 14.51 33.47 -24.83
N LEU A 118 13.38 34.10 -24.49
CA LEU A 118 12.80 33.97 -23.14
C LEU A 118 12.32 32.54 -22.87
N VAL A 119 11.68 31.89 -23.84
CA VAL A 119 11.27 30.48 -23.73
C VAL A 119 12.48 29.57 -23.61
N GLN A 120 13.56 29.83 -24.36
CA GLN A 120 14.80 29.08 -24.27
C GLN A 120 15.46 29.22 -22.89
N ALA A 121 15.57 30.44 -22.37
CA ALA A 121 16.11 30.69 -21.03
C ALA A 121 15.26 30.03 -19.93
N SER A 122 13.94 30.05 -20.07
CA SER A 122 13.00 29.39 -19.14
C SER A 122 13.11 27.86 -19.20
N ARG A 123 13.26 27.28 -20.39
CA ARG A 123 13.51 25.83 -20.56
C ARG A 123 14.86 25.41 -19.98
N GLN A 124 15.90 26.23 -20.19
CA GLN A 124 17.21 25.98 -19.60
C GLN A 124 17.12 26.01 -18.07
N LEU A 125 16.42 26.99 -17.50
CA LEU A 125 16.21 27.07 -16.06
C LEU A 125 15.47 25.84 -15.52
N LEU A 126 14.40 25.40 -16.20
CA LEU A 126 13.67 24.20 -15.81
C LEU A 126 14.58 22.97 -15.84
N SER A 127 15.40 22.83 -16.88
CA SER A 127 16.34 21.71 -17.04
C SER A 127 17.38 21.69 -15.91
N SER A 128 18.01 22.81 -15.61
CA SER A 128 19.06 22.89 -14.58
C SER A 128 18.50 22.76 -13.17
N VAL A 129 17.36 23.38 -12.87
CA VAL A 129 16.65 23.19 -11.58
C VAL A 129 16.25 21.72 -11.40
N THR A 130 15.70 21.08 -12.44
CA THR A 130 15.36 19.65 -12.38
C THR A 130 16.59 18.80 -12.14
N ARG A 131 17.73 19.11 -12.78
CA ARG A 131 19.00 18.41 -12.56
C ARG A 131 19.49 18.54 -11.12
N VAL A 132 19.44 19.73 -10.52
CA VAL A 132 19.78 19.93 -9.09
C VAL A 132 18.85 19.10 -8.19
N LEU A 133 17.54 19.11 -8.45
CA LEU A 133 16.57 18.33 -7.67
C LEU A 133 16.81 16.82 -7.77
N LEU A 134 17.13 16.30 -8.96
CA LEU A 134 17.44 14.89 -9.15
C LEU A 134 18.75 14.48 -8.45
N LEU A 135 19.78 15.35 -8.47
CA LEU A 135 21.02 15.10 -7.74
C LEU A 135 20.81 15.11 -6.22
N ALA A 136 19.99 16.04 -5.71
CA ALA A 136 19.61 16.05 -4.30
C ALA A 136 18.82 14.80 -3.91
N ASP A 137 17.89 14.34 -4.76
CA ASP A 137 17.13 13.10 -4.53
C ASP A 137 18.05 11.88 -4.42
N ARG A 138 19.11 11.79 -5.26
CA ARG A 138 20.13 10.72 -5.18
C ARG A 138 20.80 10.68 -3.81
N VAL A 139 21.05 11.83 -3.18
CA VAL A 139 21.63 11.91 -1.82
C VAL A 139 20.63 11.38 -0.79
N LEU A 140 19.36 11.78 -0.88
CA LEU A 140 18.32 11.29 0.03
C LEU A 140 18.14 9.77 -0.05
N VAL A 141 18.14 9.22 -1.26
CA VAL A 141 18.13 7.76 -1.50
C VAL A 141 19.32 7.10 -0.81
N LYS A 142 20.54 7.63 -0.95
CA LYS A 142 21.74 7.11 -0.27
C LYS A 142 21.62 7.19 1.25
N HIS A 143 21.03 8.24 1.80
CA HIS A 143 20.82 8.36 3.24
C HIS A 143 19.87 7.28 3.78
N ILE A 144 18.79 6.96 3.05
CA ILE A 144 17.87 5.88 3.44
C ILE A 144 18.59 4.52 3.36
N LEU A 145 19.31 4.24 2.27
CA LEU A 145 20.06 2.99 2.12
C LEU A 145 21.14 2.83 3.19
N ARG A 146 21.84 3.91 3.57
CA ARG A 146 22.80 3.87 4.68
C ARG A 146 22.14 3.60 6.04
N ALA A 147 20.92 4.11 6.26
CA ALA A 147 20.17 3.80 7.48
C ALA A 147 19.72 2.33 7.50
N GLU A 148 19.30 1.81 6.34
CA GLU A 148 18.97 0.39 6.14
C GLU A 148 20.19 -0.52 6.38
N ASP A 149 21.35 -0.21 5.82
CA ASP A 149 22.60 -0.94 6.02
C ASP A 149 22.98 -1.02 7.52
N LYS A 150 22.76 0.05 8.29
CA LYS A 150 23.00 0.06 9.74
C LYS A 150 22.09 -0.94 10.47
N VAL A 151 20.79 -0.90 10.16
CA VAL A 151 19.81 -1.85 10.71
C VAL A 151 20.19 -3.29 10.35
N ALA A 152 20.58 -3.55 9.10
CA ALA A 152 21.03 -4.87 8.66
C ALA A 152 22.31 -5.33 9.40
N TYR A 153 23.23 -4.41 9.67
CA TYR A 153 24.45 -4.68 10.42
C TYR A 153 24.17 -5.04 11.89
N SER A 154 23.36 -4.25 12.60
CA SER A 154 22.97 -4.56 13.98
C SER A 154 22.14 -5.84 14.08
N LEU A 155 21.29 -6.11 13.09
CA LEU A 155 20.55 -7.36 12.97
C LEU A 155 21.50 -8.58 12.87
N SER A 156 22.57 -8.48 12.07
CA SER A 156 23.59 -9.54 11.95
C SER A 156 24.33 -9.78 13.28
N ARG A 157 24.55 -8.73 14.08
CA ARG A 157 25.13 -8.86 15.43
C ARG A 157 24.17 -9.52 16.41
N LEU A 158 22.86 -9.25 16.31
CA LEU A 158 21.84 -9.90 17.14
C LEU A 158 21.77 -11.41 16.91
N GLU A 159 21.92 -11.85 15.66
CA GLU A 159 21.80 -13.26 15.26
C GLU A 159 22.85 -14.17 15.93
N VAL A 160 24.07 -13.65 16.10
CA VAL A 160 25.20 -14.35 16.74
C VAL A 160 25.30 -14.13 18.24
N CYS A 161 24.50 -13.22 18.81
CA CYS A 161 24.56 -12.88 20.22
C CYS A 161 24.16 -14.08 21.11
N ARG A 162 24.95 -14.35 22.16
CA ARG A 162 24.76 -15.48 23.09
C ARG A 162 24.58 -15.07 24.55
N SER A 163 24.54 -13.78 24.85
CA SER A 163 24.50 -13.25 26.21
C SER A 163 23.38 -12.22 26.37
N PHE A 164 22.59 -12.31 27.44
CA PHE A 164 21.52 -11.35 27.73
C PHE A 164 22.03 -9.91 27.88
N THR A 165 23.17 -9.71 28.54
CA THR A 165 23.73 -8.36 28.76
C THR A 165 24.18 -7.72 27.47
N GLU A 166 24.76 -8.52 26.57
CA GLU A 166 25.15 -8.06 25.24
C GLU A 166 23.92 -7.82 24.36
N PHE A 167 22.96 -8.74 24.39
CA PHE A 167 21.70 -8.64 23.66
C PHE A 167 20.97 -7.34 23.96
N VAL A 168 20.81 -6.95 25.23
CA VAL A 168 20.15 -5.69 25.59
C VAL A 168 20.85 -4.47 24.98
N LYS A 169 22.19 -4.48 24.91
CA LYS A 169 22.96 -3.38 24.31
C LYS A 169 22.78 -3.33 22.79
N ILE A 170 22.94 -4.46 22.11
CA ILE A 170 22.82 -4.54 20.65
C ILE A 170 21.37 -4.25 20.23
N PHE A 171 20.38 -4.76 20.95
CA PHE A 171 18.97 -4.53 20.65
C PHE A 171 18.57 -3.06 20.85
N ALA A 172 19.19 -2.37 21.82
CA ALA A 172 18.98 -0.93 21.99
C ALA A 172 19.57 -0.10 20.83
N GLU A 173 20.72 -0.50 20.30
CA GLU A 173 21.34 0.09 19.12
C GLU A 173 20.46 -0.15 17.88
N PHE A 174 20.08 -1.41 17.64
CA PHE A 174 19.14 -1.80 16.57
C PHE A 174 17.84 -1.01 16.62
N GLY A 175 17.22 -0.84 17.80
CA GLY A 175 15.99 -0.08 17.95
C GLY A 175 16.16 1.41 17.60
N GLY A 176 17.30 2.02 17.96
CA GLY A 176 17.62 3.40 17.58
C GLY A 176 17.81 3.57 16.07
N GLU A 177 18.49 2.62 15.43
CA GLU A 177 18.67 2.60 13.97
C GLU A 177 17.34 2.37 13.23
N MET A 178 16.47 1.52 13.78
CA MET A 178 15.13 1.26 13.24
C MET A 178 14.25 2.52 13.25
N VAL A 179 14.34 3.34 14.31
CA VAL A 179 13.65 4.63 14.39
C VAL A 179 14.16 5.62 13.32
N ASP A 180 15.48 5.74 13.14
CA ASP A 180 16.06 6.59 12.08
C ASP A 180 15.59 6.14 10.68
N LEU A 181 15.57 4.81 10.43
CA LEU A 181 15.04 4.27 9.18
C LEU A 181 13.54 4.53 9.01
N ALA A 182 12.74 4.40 10.07
CA ALA A 182 11.30 4.61 10.02
C ALA A 182 10.91 6.05 9.68
N HIS A 183 11.65 7.04 10.19
CA HIS A 183 11.49 8.44 9.81
C HIS A 183 11.80 8.66 8.33
N ARG A 184 12.99 8.27 7.89
CA ARG A 184 13.45 8.51 6.51
C ARG A 184 12.61 7.79 5.47
N SER A 185 12.23 6.53 5.75
CA SER A 185 11.35 5.75 4.88
C SER A 185 9.92 6.31 4.84
N GLY A 186 9.46 6.94 5.93
CA GLY A 186 8.16 7.61 5.98
C GLY A 186 8.09 8.87 5.13
N ASP A 187 9.10 9.74 5.25
CA ASP A 187 9.22 10.92 4.40
C ASP A 187 9.29 10.49 2.92
N ARG A 188 10.12 9.47 2.61
CA ARG A 188 10.21 8.94 1.25
C ARG A 188 8.89 8.36 0.75
N GLN A 189 8.12 7.67 1.59
CA GLN A 189 6.82 7.12 1.22
C GLN A 189 5.88 8.22 0.70
N HIS A 190 5.89 9.39 1.33
CA HIS A 190 5.09 10.53 0.90
C HIS A 190 5.55 11.11 -0.44
N ASP A 191 6.86 11.09 -0.70
CA ASP A 191 7.46 11.68 -1.90
C ASP A 191 7.29 10.83 -3.16
N LEU A 192 7.20 9.50 -3.01
CA LEU A 192 6.99 8.54 -4.09
C LEU A 192 5.75 8.93 -4.93
N LYS A 193 5.81 8.72 -6.25
CA LYS A 193 4.70 9.06 -7.17
C LYS A 193 3.83 7.87 -7.53
N SER A 194 4.44 6.68 -7.66
CA SER A 194 3.71 5.45 -7.94
C SER A 194 2.95 4.99 -6.70
N GLU A 195 1.62 4.86 -6.82
CA GLU A 195 0.76 4.33 -5.74
C GLU A 195 1.16 2.90 -5.35
N LYS A 196 1.58 2.08 -6.34
CA LYS A 196 2.18 0.76 -6.10
C LYS A 196 3.39 0.87 -5.16
N ARG A 197 4.36 1.75 -5.46
CA ARG A 197 5.57 1.93 -4.64
C ARG A 197 5.25 2.46 -3.25
N LYS A 198 4.30 3.40 -3.13
CA LYS A 198 3.83 3.88 -1.83
C LYS A 198 3.25 2.77 -0.97
N ALA A 199 2.40 1.92 -1.56
CA ALA A 199 1.83 0.77 -0.87
C ALA A 199 2.90 -0.23 -0.44
N GLN A 200 3.88 -0.52 -1.31
CA GLN A 200 5.01 -1.41 -1.00
C GLN A 200 5.86 -0.88 0.16
N MET A 201 6.15 0.41 0.15
CA MET A 201 6.86 1.07 1.25
C MET A 201 6.06 0.98 2.56
N GLY A 202 4.74 1.25 2.52
CA GLY A 202 3.88 1.16 3.71
C GLY A 202 3.82 -0.25 4.30
N VAL A 203 3.70 -1.25 3.43
CA VAL A 203 3.75 -2.67 3.80
C VAL A 203 5.10 -3.03 4.45
N ALA A 204 6.22 -2.62 3.85
CA ALA A 204 7.55 -2.92 4.39
C ALA A 204 7.75 -2.30 5.77
N ARG A 205 7.34 -1.04 5.95
CA ARG A 205 7.42 -0.34 7.25
C ARG A 205 6.56 -1.02 8.32
N THR A 206 5.34 -1.40 7.97
CA THR A 206 4.42 -2.14 8.87
C THR A 206 5.01 -3.50 9.26
N ALA A 207 5.66 -4.19 8.32
CA ALA A 207 6.33 -5.45 8.61
C ALA A 207 7.49 -5.26 9.61
N LEU A 208 8.37 -4.27 9.41
CA LEU A 208 9.46 -3.97 10.36
C LEU A 208 8.92 -3.67 11.76
N GLU A 209 7.80 -2.97 11.84
CA GLU A 209 7.17 -2.62 13.12
C GLU A 209 6.78 -3.85 13.92
N ARG A 210 5.95 -4.70 13.29
CA ARG A 210 5.38 -5.89 13.93
C ARG A 210 6.45 -6.89 14.29
N HIS A 211 7.42 -7.09 13.40
CA HIS A 211 8.47 -8.07 13.59
C HIS A 211 9.51 -7.64 14.62
N THR A 212 9.60 -6.35 14.98
CA THR A 212 10.55 -5.91 16.02
C THR A 212 10.24 -6.51 17.39
N MET A 213 8.97 -6.57 17.80
CA MET A 213 8.58 -7.21 19.06
C MET A 213 8.72 -8.73 19.00
N LEU A 214 8.40 -9.35 17.85
CA LEU A 214 8.63 -10.78 17.64
C LEU A 214 10.12 -11.12 17.72
N LEU A 215 11.01 -10.28 17.18
CA LEU A 215 12.45 -10.48 17.24
C LEU A 215 12.94 -10.41 18.68
N LEU A 216 12.43 -9.46 19.45
CA LEU A 216 12.77 -9.30 20.86
C LEU A 216 12.42 -10.56 21.66
N THR A 217 11.18 -11.00 21.57
CA THR A 217 10.64 -12.10 22.38
C THR A 217 11.21 -13.44 21.94
N SER A 218 11.36 -13.69 20.64
CA SER A 218 11.96 -14.92 20.12
C SER A 218 13.45 -15.03 20.46
N SER A 219 14.21 -13.93 20.35
CA SER A 219 15.63 -13.90 20.75
C SER A 219 15.82 -14.10 22.25
N LYS A 220 15.00 -13.45 23.09
CA LYS A 220 14.99 -13.69 24.55
C LYS A 220 14.68 -15.15 24.86
N THR A 221 13.73 -15.75 24.15
CA THR A 221 13.34 -17.16 24.34
C THR A 221 14.49 -18.10 24.02
N LEU A 222 15.18 -17.91 22.89
CA LEU A 222 16.35 -18.71 22.53
C LEU A 222 17.51 -18.52 23.51
N LEU A 223 17.78 -17.29 23.97
CA LEU A 223 18.82 -17.04 24.98
C LEU A 223 18.50 -17.72 26.32
N ARG A 224 17.21 -17.92 26.63
CA ARG A 224 16.80 -18.61 27.86
C ARG A 224 16.89 -20.13 27.73
N HIS A 225 16.58 -20.67 26.54
CA HIS A 225 16.50 -22.10 26.20
C HIS A 225 17.34 -22.39 24.94
N PRO A 226 18.68 -22.31 25.02
CA PRO A 226 19.57 -22.41 23.85
C PRO A 226 19.54 -23.79 23.16
N GLU A 227 19.07 -24.82 23.86
CA GLU A 227 18.92 -26.18 23.35
C GLU A 227 17.64 -26.40 22.53
N SER A 228 16.68 -25.47 22.61
CA SER A 228 15.39 -25.60 21.93
C SER A 228 15.53 -25.29 20.44
N LYS A 229 15.43 -26.34 19.61
CA LYS A 229 15.43 -26.20 18.14
C LYS A 229 14.26 -25.36 17.64
N SER A 230 13.08 -25.49 18.27
CA SER A 230 11.90 -24.70 17.88
C SER A 230 12.08 -23.22 18.21
N ALA A 231 12.74 -22.88 19.33
CA ALA A 231 13.07 -21.49 19.66
C ALA A 231 14.05 -20.89 18.63
N LEU A 232 15.04 -21.67 18.21
CA LEU A 232 16.02 -21.24 17.19
C LEU A 232 15.32 -20.97 15.85
N GLN A 233 14.54 -21.94 15.34
CA GLN A 233 13.81 -21.80 14.08
C GLN A 233 12.79 -20.65 14.12
N CYS A 234 12.11 -20.46 15.25
CA CYS A 234 11.17 -19.36 15.45
C CYS A 234 11.88 -18.00 15.33
N ARG A 235 13.01 -17.82 16.00
CA ARG A 235 13.83 -16.60 15.92
C ARG A 235 14.37 -16.37 14.51
N ASP A 236 14.94 -17.40 13.90
CA ASP A 236 15.57 -17.30 12.58
C ASP A 236 14.55 -16.93 11.49
N GLY A 237 13.33 -17.48 11.57
CA GLY A 237 12.24 -17.06 10.69
C GLY A 237 11.87 -15.58 10.85
N VAL A 238 11.89 -15.02 12.07
CA VAL A 238 11.66 -13.58 12.26
C VAL A 238 12.80 -12.74 11.66
N PHE A 239 14.05 -13.19 11.77
CA PHE A 239 15.18 -12.54 11.09
C PHE A 239 14.99 -12.49 9.57
N GLU A 240 14.53 -13.59 8.97
CA GLU A 240 14.24 -13.64 7.53
C GLU A 240 13.16 -12.60 7.15
N GLN A 241 12.06 -12.51 7.91
CA GLN A 241 11.00 -11.54 7.64
C GLN A 241 11.50 -10.09 7.70
N ILE A 242 12.30 -9.74 8.70
CA ILE A 242 12.89 -8.40 8.82
C ILE A 242 13.80 -8.10 7.63
N ARG A 243 14.66 -9.05 7.23
CA ARG A 243 15.54 -8.89 6.07
C ARG A 243 14.75 -8.69 4.78
N SER A 244 13.68 -9.45 4.57
CA SER A 244 12.80 -9.27 3.39
C SER A 244 12.12 -7.89 3.38
N ALA A 245 11.74 -7.36 4.55
CA ALA A 245 11.17 -6.02 4.64
C ALA A 245 12.21 -4.92 4.33
N LEU A 246 13.45 -5.05 4.84
CA LEU A 246 14.55 -4.13 4.51
C LEU A 246 14.87 -4.13 3.01
N GLN A 247 14.91 -5.31 2.38
CA GLN A 247 15.06 -5.45 0.93
C GLN A 247 13.96 -4.72 0.16
N LEU A 248 12.71 -4.86 0.60
CA LEU A 248 11.57 -4.20 -0.04
C LEU A 248 11.68 -2.67 0.07
N ILE A 249 12.15 -2.14 1.21
CA ILE A 249 12.48 -0.71 1.33
C ILE A 249 13.55 -0.33 0.30
N ALA A 250 14.68 -1.06 0.24
CA ALA A 250 15.75 -0.75 -0.71
C ALA A 250 15.25 -0.72 -2.18
N ILE A 251 14.38 -1.66 -2.55
CA ILE A 251 13.72 -1.70 -3.87
C ILE A 251 12.84 -0.46 -4.10
N CYS A 252 12.00 -0.09 -3.12
CA CYS A 252 11.09 1.04 -3.24
C CYS A 252 11.82 2.38 -3.39
N VAL A 253 12.96 2.54 -2.71
CA VAL A 253 13.74 3.79 -2.71
C VAL A 253 14.57 3.94 -3.98
N SER A 254 15.07 2.83 -4.51
CA SER A 254 15.97 2.78 -5.67
C SER A 254 15.25 2.73 -7.02
N ASP A 255 13.92 2.57 -6.99
CA ASP A 255 13.03 2.34 -8.14
C ASP A 255 13.51 1.23 -9.10
N GLY A 256 14.30 0.26 -8.60
CA GLY A 256 14.94 -0.79 -9.39
C GLY A 256 16.11 -0.34 -10.27
N VAL A 257 16.53 0.93 -10.20
CA VAL A 257 17.59 1.53 -11.04
C VAL A 257 18.98 1.35 -10.43
N VAL A 258 19.08 1.29 -9.10
CA VAL A 258 20.34 0.93 -8.42
C VAL A 258 20.44 -0.60 -8.40
N PRO A 259 21.53 -1.20 -8.93
CA PRO A 259 21.77 -2.63 -8.78
C PRO A 259 21.85 -2.94 -7.28
N ILE A 260 20.82 -3.58 -6.74
CA ILE A 260 20.90 -4.13 -5.39
C ILE A 260 21.77 -5.37 -5.53
N GLU A 261 22.99 -5.34 -4.95
CA GLU A 261 23.81 -6.54 -4.91
C GLU A 261 23.02 -7.69 -4.24
N PRO A 262 22.76 -8.81 -4.94
CA PRO A 262 22.04 -9.94 -4.38
C PRO A 262 22.72 -10.51 -3.14
N SER A 263 24.04 -10.30 -3.01
CA SER A 263 24.88 -10.70 -1.87
C SER A 263 24.64 -9.92 -0.58
N ARG A 264 23.94 -8.77 -0.62
CA ARG A 264 23.60 -8.01 0.61
C ARG A 264 22.57 -8.69 1.48
N PHE A 265 21.76 -9.56 0.88
CA PHE A 265 20.71 -10.25 1.56
C PHE A 265 20.86 -11.73 1.25
N LEU A 266 20.86 -12.57 2.29
CA LEU A 266 20.91 -14.02 2.07
C LEU A 266 19.83 -14.41 1.06
N GLN A 267 20.25 -15.19 0.07
CA GLN A 267 19.41 -15.71 -1.00
C GLN A 267 18.14 -16.28 -0.37
N THR A 268 17.00 -15.62 -0.59
CA THR A 268 15.71 -16.15 -0.19
C THR A 268 15.56 -17.51 -0.86
N LEU A 269 15.45 -18.59 -0.08
CA LEU A 269 15.23 -19.95 -0.58
C LEU A 269 13.86 -20.11 -1.27
N SER A 270 13.04 -19.06 -1.32
CA SER A 270 11.75 -19.03 -1.99
C SER A 270 11.92 -18.50 -3.41
N GLU A 271 11.41 -19.24 -4.40
CA GLU A 271 11.31 -18.84 -5.80
C GLU A 271 10.29 -17.68 -6.02
N GLU A 272 9.59 -17.22 -4.98
CA GLU A 272 8.58 -16.16 -5.10
C GLU A 272 9.21 -14.76 -5.26
N PRO A 273 8.78 -13.95 -6.26
CA PRO A 273 9.29 -12.60 -6.46
C PRO A 273 9.02 -11.70 -5.26
N LEU A 274 10.04 -11.03 -4.73
CA LEU A 274 9.88 -10.07 -3.62
C LEU A 274 8.96 -8.90 -3.99
N ASP A 275 8.94 -8.46 -5.25
CA ASP A 275 8.01 -7.44 -5.77
C ASP A 275 6.65 -8.09 -6.12
N ILE A 276 5.75 -8.10 -5.12
CA ILE A 276 4.37 -8.61 -5.25
C ILE A 276 3.62 -7.98 -6.42
N GLY A 277 3.87 -6.70 -6.72
CA GLY A 277 3.07 -6.03 -7.75
C GLY A 277 3.46 -6.38 -9.17
N ILE A 278 4.34 -7.37 -9.39
CA ILE A 278 4.62 -7.96 -10.71
C ILE A 278 3.79 -9.25 -10.89
N GLN A 279 3.21 -9.80 -9.80
CA GLN A 279 2.44 -11.02 -9.85
C GLN A 279 1.19 -10.84 -10.71
N LEU A 280 0.99 -11.75 -11.67
CA LEU A 280 -0.21 -11.76 -12.49
C LEU A 280 -1.42 -12.16 -11.63
N THR A 281 -2.55 -11.51 -11.86
CA THR A 281 -3.82 -11.81 -11.19
C THR A 281 -4.94 -11.94 -12.21
N ALA A 282 -6.05 -12.60 -11.85
CA ALA A 282 -7.22 -12.69 -12.72
C ALA A 282 -7.72 -11.30 -13.14
N ASN A 283 -7.82 -10.33 -12.22
CA ASN A 283 -8.19 -8.96 -12.57
C ASN A 283 -7.17 -8.27 -13.49
N ALA A 284 -5.87 -8.45 -13.27
CA ALA A 284 -4.84 -7.91 -14.15
C ALA A 284 -4.92 -8.52 -15.55
N ALA A 285 -5.13 -9.83 -15.67
CA ALA A 285 -5.32 -10.53 -16.93
C ALA A 285 -6.60 -10.05 -17.66
N ILE A 286 -7.72 -9.90 -16.95
CA ILE A 286 -8.96 -9.31 -17.50
C ILE A 286 -8.70 -7.91 -18.06
N LYS A 287 -8.00 -7.05 -17.30
CA LYS A 287 -7.68 -5.69 -17.72
C LYS A 287 -6.79 -5.67 -18.96
N GLN A 288 -5.72 -6.46 -18.96
CA GLN A 288 -4.82 -6.59 -20.11
C GLN A 288 -5.57 -7.05 -21.36
N LEU A 289 -6.44 -8.05 -21.21
CA LEU A 289 -7.24 -8.57 -22.31
C LEU A 289 -8.22 -7.50 -22.83
N THR A 290 -8.89 -6.78 -21.94
CA THR A 290 -9.80 -5.67 -22.28
C THR A 290 -9.08 -4.56 -23.06
N GLU A 291 -7.87 -4.18 -22.63
CA GLU A 291 -7.05 -3.17 -23.33
C GLU A 291 -6.64 -3.64 -24.73
N MET A 292 -6.26 -4.91 -24.87
CA MET A 292 -5.94 -5.50 -26.17
C MET A 292 -7.16 -5.55 -27.10
N LEU A 293 -8.34 -5.86 -26.56
CA LEU A 293 -9.59 -5.85 -27.31
C LEU A 293 -9.99 -4.45 -27.77
N GLU A 294 -9.75 -3.41 -26.97
CA GLU A 294 -9.98 -2.03 -27.39
C GLU A 294 -9.03 -1.63 -28.53
N MET A 295 -7.77 -2.08 -28.50
CA MET A 295 -6.84 -1.88 -29.62
C MET A 295 -7.30 -2.59 -30.90
N VAL A 296 -7.85 -3.81 -30.78
CA VAL A 296 -8.48 -4.52 -31.91
C VAL A 296 -9.68 -3.74 -32.44
N ARG A 297 -10.52 -3.19 -31.55
CA ARG A 297 -11.67 -2.36 -31.91
C ARG A 297 -11.25 -1.13 -32.72
N MET A 298 -10.25 -0.40 -32.23
CA MET A 298 -9.75 0.82 -32.88
C MET A 298 -9.06 0.57 -34.22
N THR A 299 -8.44 -0.60 -34.40
CA THR A 299 -7.72 -0.94 -35.63
C THR A 299 -8.58 -1.74 -36.62
N SER A 300 -9.72 -2.26 -36.16
CA SER A 300 -10.65 -3.14 -36.89
C SER A 300 -9.94 -4.32 -37.58
N ARG A 301 -8.80 -4.78 -37.03
CA ARG A 301 -7.97 -5.84 -37.62
C ARG A 301 -7.30 -6.69 -36.56
N VAL A 302 -7.34 -8.00 -36.75
CA VAL A 302 -6.62 -8.97 -35.91
C VAL A 302 -5.45 -9.55 -36.71
N GLY A 303 -4.25 -8.97 -36.54
CA GLY A 303 -3.03 -9.51 -37.14
C GLY A 303 -2.54 -10.78 -36.42
N VAL A 304 -1.70 -11.59 -37.09
CA VAL A 304 -1.18 -12.86 -36.54
C VAL A 304 -0.53 -12.71 -35.16
N GLY A 305 0.32 -11.69 -34.98
CA GLY A 305 0.96 -11.43 -33.67
C GLY A 305 0.02 -10.82 -32.61
N VAL A 306 -1.15 -10.29 -33.00
CA VAL A 306 -2.19 -9.86 -32.05
C VAL A 306 -3.00 -11.07 -31.60
N ARG A 307 -3.35 -11.94 -32.55
CA ARG A 307 -4.04 -13.22 -32.33
C ARG A 307 -3.33 -14.08 -31.28
N GLU A 308 -2.03 -14.33 -31.44
CA GLU A 308 -1.26 -15.15 -30.49
C GLU A 308 -1.27 -14.56 -29.08
N ARG A 309 -1.11 -13.23 -28.97
CA ARG A 309 -1.16 -12.54 -27.67
C ARG A 309 -2.55 -12.63 -27.02
N LEU A 310 -3.63 -12.52 -27.80
CA LEU A 310 -5.00 -12.64 -27.28
C LEU A 310 -5.26 -14.04 -26.72
N ILE A 311 -4.81 -15.08 -27.42
CA ILE A 311 -4.92 -16.48 -26.98
C ILE A 311 -4.12 -16.67 -25.69
N GLY A 312 -2.85 -16.27 -25.67
CA GLY A 312 -2.01 -16.40 -24.48
C GLY A 312 -2.55 -15.63 -23.28
N ALA A 313 -3.13 -14.44 -23.48
CA ALA A 313 -3.76 -13.67 -22.41
C ALA A 313 -5.04 -14.34 -21.85
N LEU A 314 -5.84 -14.96 -22.71
CA LEU A 314 -7.03 -15.72 -22.27
C LEU A 314 -6.64 -17.01 -21.55
N ASP A 315 -5.61 -17.71 -22.02
CA ASP A 315 -5.10 -18.91 -21.35
C ASP A 315 -4.53 -18.57 -19.98
N ALA A 316 -3.75 -17.49 -19.86
CA ALA A 316 -3.28 -17.00 -18.57
C ALA A 316 -4.43 -16.61 -17.63
N LEU A 317 -5.51 -16.00 -18.15
CA LEU A 317 -6.71 -15.74 -17.34
C LEU A 317 -7.34 -17.04 -16.83
N CYS A 318 -7.43 -18.08 -17.68
CA CYS A 318 -7.97 -19.37 -17.28
C CYS A 318 -7.11 -20.03 -16.18
N GLU A 319 -5.78 -19.96 -16.29
CA GLU A 319 -4.87 -20.43 -15.25
C GLU A 319 -5.10 -19.68 -13.93
N MET A 320 -5.19 -18.35 -13.94
CA MET A 320 -5.43 -17.56 -12.73
C MET A 320 -6.80 -17.83 -12.08
N THR A 321 -7.79 -18.28 -12.85
CA THR A 321 -9.10 -18.68 -12.28
C THR A 321 -9.09 -20.06 -11.63
N GLN A 322 -8.03 -20.86 -11.80
CA GLN A 322 -7.93 -22.18 -11.18
C GLN A 322 -7.89 -22.10 -9.65
N ASP A 323 -7.30 -21.05 -9.10
CA ASP A 323 -7.34 -20.80 -7.65
C ASP A 323 -8.78 -20.76 -7.11
N PHE A 324 -9.76 -20.34 -7.92
CA PHE A 324 -11.17 -20.37 -7.56
C PHE A 324 -11.83 -21.73 -7.82
N THR A 325 -11.55 -22.36 -8.96
CA THR A 325 -12.24 -23.60 -9.35
C THR A 325 -11.72 -24.82 -8.62
N ASP A 326 -10.44 -24.86 -8.27
CA ASP A 326 -9.79 -26.02 -7.68
C ASP A 326 -9.84 -25.98 -6.14
N SER A 327 -10.24 -24.84 -5.59
CA SER A 327 -10.58 -24.67 -4.17
C SER A 327 -11.57 -25.73 -3.70
N ALA A 328 -11.24 -26.39 -2.59
CA ALA A 328 -12.14 -27.31 -1.89
C ALA A 328 -13.34 -26.58 -1.26
N TYR A 329 -13.21 -25.27 -1.03
CA TYR A 329 -14.20 -24.43 -0.37
C TYR A 329 -15.19 -23.80 -1.36
N THR A 330 -14.84 -23.70 -2.65
CA THR A 330 -15.75 -23.14 -3.66
C THR A 330 -16.95 -24.08 -3.93
N PRO A 331 -18.20 -23.61 -3.69
CA PRO A 331 -19.40 -24.38 -3.97
C PRO A 331 -19.52 -24.78 -5.45
N HIS A 332 -20.17 -25.92 -5.72
CA HIS A 332 -20.28 -26.46 -7.08
C HIS A 332 -20.91 -25.49 -8.08
N HIS A 333 -21.99 -24.80 -7.69
CA HIS A 333 -22.68 -23.84 -8.55
C HIS A 333 -21.81 -22.63 -8.93
N HIS A 334 -20.96 -22.15 -8.01
CA HIS A 334 -20.02 -21.07 -8.31
C HIS A 334 -18.93 -21.51 -9.28
N ARG A 335 -18.40 -22.73 -9.09
CA ARG A 335 -17.42 -23.35 -9.99
C ARG A 335 -17.98 -23.51 -11.40
N GLU A 336 -19.19 -24.03 -11.53
CA GLU A 336 -19.90 -24.19 -12.81
C GLU A 336 -20.06 -22.83 -13.51
N GLN A 337 -20.56 -21.81 -12.79
CA GLN A 337 -20.72 -20.46 -13.35
C GLN A 337 -19.40 -19.83 -13.84
N ILE A 338 -18.30 -20.02 -13.11
CA ILE A 338 -16.98 -19.53 -13.54
C ILE A 338 -16.56 -20.23 -14.85
N LEU A 339 -16.71 -21.55 -14.91
CA LEU A 339 -16.36 -22.34 -16.09
C LEU A 339 -17.22 -21.98 -17.31
N ASP A 340 -18.52 -21.76 -17.12
CA ASP A 340 -19.44 -21.32 -18.17
C ASP A 340 -18.99 -19.97 -18.76
N PHE A 341 -18.67 -18.99 -17.92
CA PHE A 341 -18.17 -17.69 -18.40
C PHE A 341 -16.83 -17.82 -19.16
N LEU A 342 -15.93 -18.70 -18.72
CA LEU A 342 -14.67 -18.96 -19.42
C LEU A 342 -14.91 -19.62 -20.78
N GLU A 343 -15.85 -20.56 -20.88
CA GLU A 343 -16.23 -21.19 -22.14
C GLU A 343 -16.86 -20.17 -23.10
N GLU A 344 -17.75 -19.30 -22.61
CA GLU A 344 -18.31 -18.19 -23.38
C GLU A 344 -17.23 -17.23 -23.87
N CYS A 345 -16.23 -16.91 -23.03
CA CYS A 345 -15.09 -16.07 -23.44
C CYS A 345 -14.26 -16.74 -24.54
N ARG A 346 -13.99 -18.06 -24.43
CA ARG A 346 -13.28 -18.83 -25.46
C ARG A 346 -14.07 -18.89 -26.77
N PHE A 347 -15.37 -19.04 -26.70
CA PHE A 347 -16.25 -19.03 -27.87
C PHE A 347 -16.19 -17.70 -28.61
N GLU A 348 -16.40 -16.58 -27.91
CA GLU A 348 -16.34 -15.25 -28.54
C GLU A 348 -14.92 -14.90 -29.02
N MET A 349 -13.89 -15.33 -28.30
CA MET A 349 -12.51 -15.19 -28.75
C MET A 349 -12.25 -15.96 -30.05
N THR A 350 -12.80 -17.16 -30.19
CA THR A 350 -12.69 -17.96 -31.42
C THR A 350 -13.36 -17.24 -32.59
N ASN A 351 -14.56 -16.67 -32.37
CA ASN A 351 -15.28 -15.86 -33.36
C ASN A 351 -14.48 -14.63 -33.81
N LEU A 352 -13.77 -13.98 -32.88
CA LEU A 352 -12.94 -12.80 -33.18
C LEU A 352 -11.69 -13.15 -33.99
N ILE A 353 -11.17 -14.37 -33.83
CA ILE A 353 -9.86 -14.79 -34.33
C ILE A 353 -9.94 -15.62 -35.63
N LEU A 354 -11.13 -16.07 -36.02
CA LEU A 354 -11.36 -16.85 -37.23
C LEU A 354 -10.78 -16.14 -38.47
N PRO A 355 -9.98 -16.84 -39.31
CA PRO A 355 -9.40 -16.25 -40.52
C PRO A 355 -10.50 -15.85 -41.50
N GLU A 356 -10.46 -14.61 -41.99
CA GLU A 356 -11.54 -14.02 -42.81
C GLU A 356 -11.40 -14.28 -44.31
N ASP A 357 -12.56 -14.36 -44.98
CA ASP A 357 -12.75 -14.40 -46.43
C ASP A 357 -12.85 -12.96 -46.99
N GLU A 358 -12.27 -12.70 -48.16
CA GLU A 358 -12.02 -11.35 -48.75
C GLU A 358 -13.32 -10.64 -49.25
N SER A 359 -14.27 -10.29 -48.37
CA SER A 359 -15.42 -9.49 -48.78
C SER A 359 -15.93 -8.48 -47.73
N CYS A 360 -15.96 -7.21 -48.15
CA CYS A 360 -16.58 -6.03 -47.53
C CYS A 360 -16.03 -5.52 -46.18
N ASP A 361 -15.09 -4.57 -46.23
CA ASP A 361 -14.44 -3.92 -45.08
C ASP A 361 -15.39 -3.18 -44.10
N GLN A 362 -16.55 -2.69 -44.54
CA GLN A 362 -17.46 -1.93 -43.67
C GLN A 362 -18.27 -2.83 -42.72
N LEU A 363 -18.80 -3.95 -43.23
CA LEU A 363 -19.53 -4.94 -42.44
C LEU A 363 -18.60 -5.70 -41.47
N ARG A 364 -17.31 -5.78 -41.81
CA ARG A 364 -16.24 -6.35 -40.98
C ARG A 364 -16.00 -5.54 -39.71
N SER A 365 -15.92 -4.22 -39.83
CA SER A 365 -15.74 -3.32 -38.67
C SER A 365 -16.89 -3.48 -37.66
N ASP A 366 -18.14 -3.48 -38.13
CA ASP A 366 -19.32 -3.61 -37.26
C ASP A 366 -19.38 -4.99 -36.58
N SER A 367 -18.95 -6.06 -37.26
CA SER A 367 -18.90 -7.42 -36.71
C SER A 367 -17.85 -7.59 -35.61
N ILE A 368 -16.65 -7.03 -35.82
CA ILE A 368 -15.57 -7.02 -34.84
C ILE A 368 -15.98 -6.24 -33.61
N ASP A 369 -16.58 -5.06 -33.79
CA ASP A 369 -17.06 -4.22 -32.69
C ASP A 369 -18.09 -4.96 -31.82
N VAL A 370 -19.05 -5.66 -32.44
CA VAL A 370 -20.05 -6.45 -31.71
C VAL A 370 -19.39 -7.61 -30.94
N THR A 371 -18.43 -8.32 -31.55
CA THR A 371 -17.75 -9.46 -30.91
C THR A 371 -16.88 -9.01 -29.74
N VAL A 372 -16.13 -7.91 -29.91
CA VAL A 372 -15.33 -7.27 -28.85
C VAL A 372 -16.24 -6.83 -27.70
N GLU A 373 -17.37 -6.19 -27.98
CA GLU A 373 -18.33 -5.76 -26.96
C GLU A 373 -18.93 -6.95 -26.20
N ARG A 374 -19.26 -8.06 -26.88
CA ARG A 374 -19.75 -9.29 -26.23
C ARG A 374 -18.69 -9.90 -25.32
N LEU A 375 -17.46 -10.04 -25.82
CA LEU A 375 -16.34 -10.58 -25.04
C LEU A 375 -16.04 -9.71 -23.82
N ASN A 376 -16.01 -8.38 -23.97
CA ASN A 376 -15.85 -7.45 -22.85
C ASN A 376 -16.97 -7.57 -21.80
N ARG A 377 -18.21 -7.87 -22.20
CA ARG A 377 -19.30 -8.15 -21.24
C ARG A 377 -19.04 -9.45 -20.48
N ARG A 378 -18.64 -10.53 -21.16
CA ARG A 378 -18.33 -11.81 -20.50
C ARG A 378 -17.16 -11.71 -19.55
N LEU A 379 -16.10 -10.97 -19.91
CA LEU A 379 -14.98 -10.69 -19.00
C LEU A 379 -15.41 -9.90 -17.75
N LYS A 380 -16.33 -8.94 -17.89
CA LYS A 380 -16.88 -8.20 -16.75
C LYS A 380 -17.74 -9.09 -15.85
N ASP A 381 -18.55 -9.97 -16.43
CA ASP A 381 -19.42 -10.86 -15.66
C ASP A 381 -18.61 -11.96 -14.96
N LEU A 382 -17.57 -12.51 -15.61
CA LEU A 382 -16.56 -13.34 -14.96
C LEU A 382 -15.91 -12.61 -13.78
N GLY A 383 -15.44 -11.37 -13.99
CA GLY A 383 -14.82 -10.56 -12.92
C GLY A 383 -15.73 -10.37 -11.71
N LYS A 384 -17.04 -10.11 -11.94
CA LYS A 384 -18.04 -10.03 -10.85
C LYS A 384 -18.22 -11.37 -10.15
N GLN A 385 -18.26 -12.46 -10.89
CA GLN A 385 -18.42 -13.80 -10.31
C GLN A 385 -17.24 -14.15 -9.40
N LEU A 386 -16.01 -13.90 -9.85
CA LEU A 386 -14.81 -14.08 -9.03
C LEU A 386 -14.88 -13.24 -7.75
N GLN A 387 -15.36 -12.00 -7.86
CA GLN A 387 -15.57 -11.14 -6.70
C GLN A 387 -16.59 -11.71 -5.72
N ILE A 388 -17.73 -12.20 -6.20
CA ILE A 388 -18.77 -12.82 -5.34
C ILE A 388 -18.16 -13.99 -4.56
N VAL A 389 -17.47 -14.91 -5.24
CA VAL A 389 -16.85 -16.08 -4.62
C VAL A 389 -15.81 -15.69 -3.57
N ALA A 390 -14.88 -14.79 -3.91
CA ALA A 390 -13.86 -14.35 -2.95
C ALA A 390 -14.48 -13.71 -1.71
N MET A 391 -15.48 -12.84 -1.87
CA MET A 391 -16.12 -12.14 -0.75
C MET A 391 -16.96 -13.09 0.12
N GLU A 392 -17.58 -14.11 -0.47
CA GLU A 392 -18.29 -15.15 0.28
C GLU A 392 -17.33 -15.98 1.15
N HIS A 393 -16.21 -16.41 0.60
CA HIS A 393 -15.17 -17.15 1.34
C HIS A 393 -14.62 -16.34 2.51
N ILE A 394 -14.31 -15.05 2.29
CA ILE A 394 -13.85 -14.16 3.38
C ILE A 394 -14.90 -14.06 4.48
N SER A 395 -16.16 -13.84 4.11
CA SER A 395 -17.27 -13.72 5.06
C SER A 395 -17.43 -14.99 5.89
N GLU A 396 -17.32 -16.17 5.27
CA GLU A 396 -17.43 -17.46 5.95
C GLU A 396 -16.31 -17.66 6.97
N VAL A 397 -15.04 -17.50 6.55
CA VAL A 397 -13.87 -17.68 7.42
C VAL A 397 -13.88 -16.70 8.60
N LEU A 398 -14.14 -15.42 8.34
CA LEU A 398 -14.17 -14.40 9.39
C LEU A 398 -15.35 -14.59 10.36
N ARG A 399 -16.48 -15.14 9.89
CA ARG A 399 -17.64 -15.44 10.74
C ARG A 399 -17.42 -16.67 11.60
N ALA A 400 -16.71 -17.68 11.10
CA ALA A 400 -16.41 -18.90 11.84
C ALA A 400 -15.48 -18.61 13.05
N ASN A 401 -14.55 -17.65 12.90
CA ASN A 401 -13.67 -17.17 13.98
C ASN A 401 -12.98 -18.34 14.75
N GLU A 402 -12.55 -19.35 13.99
CA GLU A 402 -11.97 -20.57 14.52
C GLU A 402 -10.56 -20.33 15.07
N ASP A 403 -9.84 -19.35 14.52
CA ASP A 403 -8.48 -18.95 14.92
C ASP A 403 -8.37 -18.67 16.41
N GLN A 404 -9.32 -17.92 17.00
CA GLN A 404 -9.30 -17.60 18.42
C GLN A 404 -9.44 -18.85 19.31
N VAL A 405 -10.30 -19.79 18.92
CA VAL A 405 -10.53 -21.04 19.64
C VAL A 405 -9.31 -21.94 19.53
N LEU A 406 -8.71 -22.04 18.34
CA LEU A 406 -7.52 -22.83 18.09
C LEU A 406 -6.32 -22.29 18.86
N LEU A 407 -6.05 -20.98 18.79
CA LEU A 407 -4.94 -20.34 19.49
C LEU A 407 -5.08 -20.43 21.02
N SER A 408 -6.29 -20.22 21.56
CA SER A 408 -6.53 -20.37 23.00
C SER A 408 -6.35 -21.82 23.48
N SER A 409 -6.75 -22.80 22.66
CA SER A 409 -6.53 -24.22 22.94
C SER A 409 -5.05 -24.59 22.93
N ILE A 410 -4.29 -24.11 21.93
CA ILE A 410 -2.83 -24.28 21.86
C ILE A 410 -2.18 -23.67 23.11
N LYS A 411 -2.51 -22.43 23.48
CA LYS A 411 -1.99 -21.78 24.69
C LYS A 411 -2.25 -22.61 25.95
N THR A 412 -3.48 -23.11 26.12
CA THR A 412 -3.89 -23.89 27.29
C THR A 412 -3.14 -25.22 27.41
N CYS A 413 -3.03 -25.95 26.29
CA CYS A 413 -2.28 -27.22 26.26
C CYS A 413 -0.77 -26.98 26.48
N ALA A 414 -0.21 -25.92 25.88
CA ALA A 414 1.20 -25.58 26.01
C ALA A 414 1.57 -25.18 27.44
N VAL A 415 0.73 -24.41 28.15
CA VAL A 415 0.94 -24.08 29.57
C VAL A 415 0.86 -25.32 30.46
N SER A 416 0.03 -26.30 30.08
CA SER A 416 -0.13 -27.56 30.82
C SER A 416 0.98 -28.57 30.53
N GLY A 417 1.83 -28.32 29.52
CA GLY A 417 2.82 -29.29 29.04
C GLY A 417 2.20 -30.51 28.36
N ASP A 418 0.95 -30.39 27.86
CA ASP A 418 0.25 -31.46 27.15
C ASP A 418 0.70 -31.50 25.68
N ILE A 419 1.72 -32.32 25.40
CA ILE A 419 2.34 -32.43 24.08
C ILE A 419 1.35 -32.94 23.04
N ASP A 420 0.60 -34.00 23.36
CA ASP A 420 -0.35 -34.62 22.43
C ASP A 420 -1.52 -33.67 22.11
N GLY A 421 -2.00 -32.95 23.13
CA GLY A 421 -3.01 -31.91 22.95
C GLY A 421 -2.53 -30.76 22.07
N VAL A 422 -1.32 -30.23 22.35
CA VAL A 422 -0.72 -29.15 21.55
C VAL A 422 -0.60 -29.57 20.08
N GLU A 423 0.03 -30.70 19.77
CA GLU A 423 0.23 -31.12 18.37
C GLU A 423 -1.11 -31.30 17.62
N ARG A 424 -2.13 -31.87 18.27
CA ARG A 424 -3.48 -31.99 17.68
C ARG A 424 -4.07 -30.64 17.29
N TYR A 425 -3.99 -29.63 18.17
CA TYR A 425 -4.54 -28.31 17.85
C TYR A 425 -3.66 -27.54 16.88
N MET A 426 -2.35 -27.80 16.85
CA MET A 426 -1.43 -27.23 15.87
C MET A 426 -1.74 -27.70 14.45
N ASP A 427 -2.09 -28.97 14.25
CA ASP A 427 -2.48 -29.47 12.93
C ASP A 427 -3.79 -28.84 12.46
N LYS A 428 -4.79 -28.72 13.33
CA LYS A 428 -6.03 -27.97 13.03
C LYS A 428 -5.78 -26.50 12.70
N PHE A 429 -4.89 -25.84 13.44
CA PHE A 429 -4.51 -24.47 13.15
C PHE A 429 -3.81 -24.35 11.80
N ARG A 430 -3.00 -25.34 11.42
CA ARG A 430 -2.34 -25.36 10.11
C ARG A 430 -3.37 -25.43 8.97
N GLU A 431 -4.32 -26.36 9.05
CA GLU A 431 -5.42 -26.47 8.09
C GLU A 431 -6.22 -25.16 7.99
N HIS A 432 -6.56 -24.57 9.14
CA HIS A 432 -7.25 -23.28 9.19
C HIS A 432 -6.40 -22.15 8.56
N ALA A 433 -5.11 -22.08 8.88
CA ALA A 433 -4.20 -21.09 8.33
C ALA A 433 -3.99 -21.25 6.82
N GLU A 434 -3.99 -22.48 6.30
CA GLU A 434 -3.96 -22.77 4.86
C GLU A 434 -5.23 -22.27 4.17
N HIS A 435 -6.40 -22.50 4.77
CA HIS A 435 -7.66 -21.93 4.28
C HIS A 435 -7.62 -20.38 4.29
N MET A 436 -7.14 -19.75 5.36
CA MET A 436 -6.99 -18.29 5.40
C MET A 436 -6.04 -17.76 4.32
N GLN A 437 -4.95 -18.47 4.02
CA GLN A 437 -4.03 -18.11 2.94
C GLN A 437 -4.71 -18.21 1.57
N GLU A 438 -5.50 -19.25 1.33
CA GLU A 438 -6.29 -19.39 0.11
C GLU A 438 -7.27 -18.22 -0.07
N VAL A 439 -7.98 -17.85 0.99
CA VAL A 439 -8.88 -16.70 0.99
C VAL A 439 -8.15 -15.40 0.68
N CYS A 440 -6.95 -15.18 1.24
CA CYS A 440 -6.11 -14.03 0.91
C CYS A 440 -5.70 -14.03 -0.58
N ARG A 441 -5.41 -15.19 -1.16
CA ARG A 441 -5.07 -15.33 -2.59
C ARG A 441 -6.25 -14.98 -3.50
N LEU A 442 -7.44 -15.48 -3.18
CA LEU A 442 -8.67 -15.12 -3.91
C LEU A 442 -8.93 -13.60 -3.84
N LEU A 443 -8.74 -12.99 -2.67
CA LEU A 443 -8.85 -11.55 -2.49
C LEU A 443 -7.80 -10.79 -3.34
N HIS A 444 -6.59 -11.31 -3.46
CA HIS A 444 -5.54 -10.74 -4.31
C HIS A 444 -5.91 -10.80 -5.80
N HIS A 445 -6.53 -11.90 -6.25
CA HIS A 445 -6.96 -12.00 -7.65
C HIS A 445 -7.98 -10.94 -8.07
N ILE A 446 -8.79 -10.45 -7.14
CA ILE A 446 -9.86 -9.46 -7.40
C ILE A 446 -9.43 -8.01 -7.10
N SER A 447 -8.16 -7.78 -6.75
CA SER A 447 -7.67 -6.44 -6.40
C SER A 447 -7.77 -5.45 -7.56
N LEU A 448 -8.62 -4.43 -7.40
CA LEU A 448 -8.96 -3.44 -8.44
C LEU A 448 -8.01 -2.25 -8.52
N THR A 449 -7.18 -2.04 -7.49
CA THR A 449 -6.22 -0.91 -7.43
C THR A 449 -4.83 -1.44 -7.13
N ASP A 450 -3.80 -0.69 -7.55
CA ASP A 450 -2.40 -1.04 -7.28
C ASP A 450 -2.11 -1.17 -5.76
N ALA A 451 -2.74 -0.31 -4.96
CA ALA A 451 -2.61 -0.35 -3.51
C ALA A 451 -3.23 -1.63 -2.93
N LEU A 452 -4.45 -1.99 -3.36
CA LEU A 452 -5.07 -3.25 -2.94
C LEU A 452 -4.24 -4.44 -3.38
N HIS A 453 -3.76 -4.47 -4.63
CA HIS A 453 -2.94 -5.56 -5.14
C HIS A 453 -1.72 -5.82 -4.25
N VAL A 454 -0.98 -4.77 -3.89
CA VAL A 454 0.18 -4.89 -3.01
C VAL A 454 -0.21 -5.37 -1.62
N ASN A 455 -1.24 -4.77 -1.00
CA ASN A 455 -1.63 -5.10 0.36
C ASN A 455 -2.22 -6.51 0.49
N THR A 456 -3.06 -6.95 -0.45
CA THR A 456 -3.68 -8.29 -0.44
C THR A 456 -2.64 -9.38 -0.63
N GLY A 457 -1.73 -9.22 -1.59
CA GLY A 457 -0.64 -10.19 -1.80
C GLY A 457 0.34 -10.21 -0.62
N HIS A 458 0.56 -9.08 0.04
CA HIS A 458 1.40 -9.08 1.25
C HIS A 458 0.71 -9.76 2.43
N CYS A 459 -0.61 -9.54 2.58
CA CYS A 459 -1.40 -10.20 3.62
C CYS A 459 -1.28 -11.73 3.51
N GLU A 460 -1.40 -12.28 2.29
CA GLU A 460 -1.21 -13.71 2.03
C GLU A 460 0.18 -14.20 2.47
N ARG A 461 1.25 -13.52 1.99
CA ARG A 461 2.63 -13.91 2.31
C ARG A 461 2.95 -13.81 3.80
N ASN A 462 2.45 -12.76 4.46
CA ASN A 462 2.61 -12.57 5.89
C ASN A 462 1.89 -13.66 6.69
N MET A 463 0.68 -14.08 6.29
CA MET A 463 0.00 -15.21 6.94
C MET A 463 0.77 -16.52 6.74
N ARG A 464 1.27 -16.77 5.53
CA ARG A 464 2.08 -17.95 5.20
C ARG A 464 3.34 -18.03 6.05
N SER A 465 4.05 -16.92 6.24
CA SER A 465 5.29 -16.90 7.03
C SER A 465 5.02 -16.93 8.53
N LEU A 466 3.95 -16.28 9.01
CA LEU A 466 3.65 -16.17 10.44
C LEU A 466 3.06 -17.45 11.05
N ALA A 467 2.26 -18.20 10.29
CA ALA A 467 1.63 -19.43 10.76
C ALA A 467 2.64 -20.45 11.34
N PRO A 468 3.70 -20.87 10.62
CA PRO A 468 4.67 -21.84 11.16
C PRO A 468 5.44 -21.29 12.37
N LEU A 469 5.72 -19.98 12.43
CA LEU A 469 6.41 -19.38 13.57
C LEU A 469 5.56 -19.37 14.84
N THR A 470 4.25 -19.14 14.69
CA THR A 470 3.27 -19.22 15.79
C THR A 470 3.20 -20.64 16.34
N LEU A 471 3.20 -21.63 15.45
CA LEU A 471 3.26 -23.04 15.79
C LEU A 471 4.55 -23.40 16.56
N LEU A 472 5.71 -22.92 16.10
CA LEU A 472 6.99 -23.13 16.79
C LEU A 472 7.06 -22.48 18.17
N ALA A 473 6.46 -21.29 18.34
CA ALA A 473 6.33 -20.64 19.64
C ALA A 473 5.49 -21.49 20.61
N GLY A 474 4.39 -22.08 20.12
CA GLY A 474 3.53 -23.00 20.87
C GLY A 474 4.29 -24.24 21.36
N ARG A 475 5.03 -24.89 20.46
CA ARG A 475 5.90 -26.05 20.80
C ARG A 475 6.95 -25.69 21.85
N THR A 476 7.59 -24.54 21.69
CA THR A 476 8.63 -24.08 22.62
C THR A 476 8.06 -23.88 24.03
N LEU A 477 6.87 -23.30 24.16
CA LEU A 477 6.20 -23.18 25.46
C LEU A 477 5.81 -24.55 26.02
N CYS A 478 5.29 -25.46 25.19
CA CYS A 478 4.92 -26.81 25.63
C CYS A 478 6.12 -27.60 26.18
N GLN A 479 7.31 -27.44 25.58
CA GLN A 479 8.56 -28.01 26.08
C GLN A 479 9.04 -27.38 27.39
N HIS A 480 8.70 -26.10 27.62
CA HIS A 480 9.13 -25.33 28.79
C HIS A 480 7.93 -24.62 29.47
N PRO A 481 6.94 -25.34 30.03
CA PRO A 481 5.64 -24.78 30.42
C PRO A 481 5.72 -23.75 31.57
N SER A 482 6.76 -23.84 32.39
CA SER A 482 7.04 -22.89 33.48
C SER A 482 7.74 -21.61 33.03
N SER A 483 8.21 -21.54 31.78
CA SER A 483 8.94 -20.40 31.24
C SER A 483 8.01 -19.22 30.95
N ARG A 484 8.11 -18.16 31.76
CA ARG A 484 7.40 -16.90 31.51
C ARG A 484 7.78 -16.27 30.16
N ILE A 485 9.06 -16.34 29.79
CA ILE A 485 9.58 -15.77 28.53
C ILE A 485 8.99 -16.50 27.31
N ALA A 486 8.88 -17.83 27.37
CA ALA A 486 8.29 -18.61 26.28
C ALA A 486 6.77 -18.34 26.16
N ARG A 487 6.10 -18.07 27.30
CA ARG A 487 4.69 -17.70 27.33
C ARG A 487 4.43 -16.35 26.68
N GLU A 488 5.24 -15.35 27.07
CA GLU A 488 5.21 -14.01 26.46
C GLU A 488 5.49 -14.09 24.95
N ASN A 489 6.46 -14.91 24.53
CA ASN A 489 6.73 -15.12 23.11
C ASN A 489 5.50 -15.65 22.35
N LEU A 490 4.87 -16.73 22.82
CA LEU A 490 3.65 -17.24 22.19
C LEU A 490 2.52 -16.21 22.16
N GLU A 491 2.37 -15.41 23.22
CA GLU A 491 1.37 -14.34 23.29
C GLU A 491 1.56 -13.31 22.17
N VAL A 492 2.78 -12.78 22.00
CA VAL A 492 3.07 -11.82 20.91
C VAL A 492 2.83 -12.41 19.52
N PHE A 493 3.15 -13.69 19.30
CA PHE A 493 2.83 -14.36 18.01
C PHE A 493 1.32 -14.46 17.77
N CYS A 494 0.54 -14.83 18.79
CA CYS A 494 -0.92 -14.90 18.69
C CYS A 494 -1.56 -13.52 18.47
N ASP A 495 -1.03 -12.48 19.11
CA ASP A 495 -1.52 -11.12 18.95
C ASP A 495 -1.20 -10.60 17.54
N THR A 496 -0.01 -10.93 17.02
CA THR A 496 0.38 -10.59 15.64
C THR A 496 -0.46 -11.34 14.60
N TRP A 497 -0.80 -12.61 14.88
CA TRP A 497 -1.75 -13.36 14.05
C TRP A 497 -3.11 -12.68 14.02
N SER A 498 -3.64 -12.30 15.19
CA SER A 498 -4.91 -11.58 15.32
C SER A 498 -4.91 -10.26 14.55
N GLN A 499 -3.79 -9.52 14.56
CA GLN A 499 -3.61 -8.32 13.73
C GLN A 499 -3.66 -8.62 12.23
N SER A 500 -3.11 -9.75 11.80
CA SER A 500 -3.14 -10.19 10.40
C SER A 500 -4.57 -10.56 9.96
N VAL A 501 -5.36 -11.19 10.82
CA VAL A 501 -6.80 -11.44 10.60
C VAL A 501 -7.57 -10.12 10.47
N ASN A 502 -7.26 -9.13 11.32
CA ASN A 502 -7.87 -7.80 11.24
C ASN A 502 -7.51 -7.06 9.95
N ASP A 503 -6.27 -7.21 9.46
CA ASP A 503 -5.87 -6.67 8.17
C ASP A 503 -6.66 -7.29 7.01
N LEU A 504 -6.84 -8.62 7.02
CA LEU A 504 -7.69 -9.29 6.03
C LEU A 504 -9.12 -8.73 6.05
N SER A 505 -9.71 -8.54 7.24
CA SER A 505 -11.03 -7.93 7.39
C SER A 505 -11.09 -6.49 6.84
N ARG A 506 -10.05 -5.69 7.09
CA ARG A 506 -9.93 -4.33 6.55
C ARG A 506 -9.85 -4.36 5.02
N LEU A 507 -8.96 -5.20 4.46
CA LEU A 507 -8.76 -5.31 3.01
C LEU A 507 -10.01 -5.80 2.29
N ALA A 508 -10.79 -6.70 2.89
CA ALA A 508 -12.07 -7.12 2.35
C ALA A 508 -13.06 -5.95 2.20
N LYS A 509 -13.14 -5.07 3.20
CA LYS A 509 -14.00 -3.87 3.17
C LYS A 509 -13.53 -2.84 2.13
N GLU A 510 -12.22 -2.67 2.00
CA GLU A 510 -11.61 -1.79 1.00
C GLU A 510 -11.86 -2.32 -0.42
N SER A 511 -11.70 -3.63 -0.64
CA SER A 511 -12.00 -4.30 -1.92
C SER A 511 -13.48 -4.19 -2.30
N ASP A 512 -14.40 -4.41 -1.35
CA ASP A 512 -15.83 -4.22 -1.60
C ASP A 512 -16.16 -2.76 -1.96
N SER A 513 -15.54 -1.80 -1.27
CA SER A 513 -15.74 -0.38 -1.52
C SER A 513 -15.17 0.07 -2.86
N ALA A 514 -14.04 -0.49 -3.28
CA ALA A 514 -13.48 -0.27 -4.60
C ALA A 514 -14.40 -0.80 -5.70
N ALA A 515 -14.97 -1.99 -5.51
CA ALA A 515 -15.86 -2.61 -6.49
C ALA A 515 -17.22 -1.91 -6.61
N CYS A 516 -17.76 -1.37 -5.52
CA CYS A 516 -18.98 -0.57 -5.53
C CYS A 516 -18.80 0.82 -6.16
N GLY A 517 -17.60 1.20 -6.59
CA GLY A 517 -17.30 2.52 -7.17
C GLY A 517 -17.29 3.68 -6.15
N ARG A 518 -17.43 3.39 -4.85
CA ARG A 518 -17.43 4.41 -3.77
C ARG A 518 -16.12 5.21 -3.75
N VAL A 519 -15.00 4.52 -3.94
CA VAL A 519 -13.65 5.10 -4.01
C VAL A 519 -13.47 6.04 -5.22
N ALA A 520 -14.10 5.73 -6.36
CA ALA A 520 -14.04 6.58 -7.55
C ALA A 520 -14.92 7.84 -7.39
N ALA A 521 -16.09 7.69 -6.75
CA ALA A 521 -17.00 8.80 -6.46
C ALA A 521 -16.39 9.81 -5.47
N GLU A 522 -15.66 9.35 -4.45
CA GLU A 522 -14.95 10.22 -3.49
C GLU A 522 -13.81 11.02 -4.15
N LYS A 523 -12.99 10.36 -4.99
CA LYS A 523 -11.93 11.06 -5.75
C LYS A 523 -12.49 12.08 -6.74
N GLN A 524 -13.62 11.79 -7.39
CA GLN A 524 -14.29 12.73 -8.30
C GLN A 524 -14.93 13.91 -7.56
N ALA A 525 -15.52 13.68 -6.39
CA ALA A 525 -16.09 14.75 -5.55
C ALA A 525 -15.01 15.76 -5.09
N TYR A 526 -13.78 15.31 -4.88
CA TYR A 526 -12.68 16.17 -4.50
C TYR A 526 -12.00 16.92 -5.66
N MET A 527 -12.25 16.49 -6.90
CA MET A 527 -11.71 17.13 -8.11
C MET A 527 -12.64 18.21 -8.69
N SER A 528 -13.87 18.35 -8.18
CA SER A 528 -14.68 19.54 -8.43
C SER A 528 -14.12 20.74 -7.65
N LEU A 529 -13.48 21.68 -8.37
CA LEU A 529 -13.13 23.00 -7.85
C LEU A 529 -14.33 23.61 -7.08
N PRO A 530 -14.12 24.33 -5.96
CA PRO A 530 -15.18 25.07 -5.32
C PRO A 530 -15.80 26.00 -6.35
N ARG A 531 -17.12 25.90 -6.57
CA ARG A 531 -17.82 26.81 -7.47
C ARG A 531 -17.58 28.25 -6.99
N PRO A 532 -17.13 29.18 -7.85
CA PRO A 532 -17.00 30.58 -7.46
C PRO A 532 -18.38 31.14 -7.11
N GLY A 533 -18.53 31.69 -5.90
CA GLY A 533 -19.64 32.61 -5.61
C GLY A 533 -20.59 32.28 -4.48
N VAL A 534 -20.15 31.67 -3.36
CA VAL A 534 -20.94 31.75 -2.12
C VAL A 534 -20.04 32.13 -0.95
N SER A 535 -19.99 33.44 -0.68
CA SER A 535 -19.47 33.96 0.58
C SER A 535 -20.40 33.52 1.72
N SER A 536 -19.87 32.73 2.65
CA SER A 536 -20.54 32.41 3.91
C SER A 536 -20.60 33.66 4.79
N SER A 537 -21.71 34.41 4.71
CA SER A 537 -22.08 35.40 5.71
C SER A 537 -23.20 34.84 6.60
N ASN A 538 -22.84 34.50 7.83
CA ASN A 538 -23.81 34.28 8.91
C ASN A 538 -24.59 35.58 9.16
N SER A 539 -25.90 35.55 8.96
CA SER A 539 -26.85 36.46 9.60
C SER A 539 -28.26 35.86 9.61
N THR A 540 -28.78 35.69 10.81
CA THR A 540 -30.15 35.30 11.17
C THR A 540 -31.21 36.23 10.57
N SER A 541 -32.27 35.68 9.97
CA SER A 541 -33.70 35.87 10.37
C SER A 541 -34.72 35.65 9.24
N SER A 542 -35.85 35.05 9.66
CA SER A 542 -37.21 35.13 9.11
C SER A 542 -37.69 34.13 8.01
N LEU A 543 -38.91 33.65 8.25
CA LEU A 543 -39.71 32.65 7.54
C LEU A 543 -40.32 33.15 6.22
N SER A 544 -40.52 32.24 5.24
CA SER A 544 -41.82 32.08 4.54
C SER A 544 -41.92 30.83 3.63
N ARG A 545 -42.88 29.95 3.98
CA ARG A 545 -43.86 29.13 3.23
C ARG A 545 -43.74 28.83 1.70
N PHE A 546 -43.99 27.53 1.41
CA PHE A 546 -44.79 26.86 0.34
C PHE A 546 -44.38 26.96 -1.16
N SER A 547 -44.02 25.82 -1.78
CA SER A 547 -44.90 24.94 -2.61
C SER A 547 -44.22 24.21 -3.79
N SER A 548 -44.54 22.91 -3.90
CA SER A 548 -44.78 22.10 -5.13
C SER A 548 -43.65 21.39 -5.89
N SER A 549 -43.46 20.11 -5.52
CA SER A 549 -43.70 18.85 -6.30
C SER A 549 -43.07 18.60 -7.69
N ARG A 550 -42.30 17.49 -7.78
CA ARG A 550 -42.49 16.32 -8.68
C ARG A 550 -41.47 15.19 -8.33
N HIS A 551 -41.87 14.12 -7.61
CA HIS A 551 -42.08 12.70 -8.04
C HIS A 551 -40.86 12.01 -8.72
N LEU A 552 -40.06 11.14 -8.04
CA LEU A 552 -40.16 9.69 -7.67
C LEU A 552 -39.49 8.74 -8.71
N PRO A 553 -39.07 7.47 -8.41
CA PRO A 553 -38.83 6.79 -7.12
C PRO A 553 -37.52 5.93 -7.02
N LEU A 554 -37.05 5.67 -5.79
CA LEU A 554 -36.17 4.54 -5.43
C LEU A 554 -37.00 3.26 -5.29
N THR A 555 -36.47 2.12 -5.76
CA THR A 555 -37.00 0.78 -5.50
C THR A 555 -36.17 0.06 -4.45
N THR A 556 -36.85 -0.36 -3.39
CA THR A 556 -36.39 -1.27 -2.33
C THR A 556 -36.92 -2.66 -2.68
N PHE A 557 -36.07 -3.67 -2.76
CA PHE A 557 -36.52 -5.07 -2.89
C PHE A 557 -36.26 -5.84 -1.59
N ASN A 558 -37.35 -6.10 -0.88
CA ASN A 558 -37.51 -7.19 0.08
C ASN A 558 -37.73 -8.48 -0.71
N CYS A 559 -37.03 -9.56 -0.37
CA CYS A 559 -37.30 -10.90 -0.90
C CYS A 559 -38.07 -11.72 0.14
N SER A 560 -39.30 -12.10 -0.22
CA SER A 560 -40.21 -12.92 0.57
C SER A 560 -39.99 -14.41 0.28
N ILE A 561 -39.88 -15.20 1.34
CA ILE A 561 -39.78 -16.67 1.33
C ILE A 561 -41.14 -17.28 0.95
N GLY A 562 -41.17 -18.07 -0.12
CA GLY A 562 -42.30 -18.90 -0.52
C GLY A 562 -42.05 -20.37 -0.18
N SER A 563 -42.86 -20.93 0.73
CA SER A 563 -42.89 -22.36 1.05
C SER A 563 -43.48 -23.20 -0.08
N GLN A 564 -42.84 -24.34 -0.41
CA GLN A 564 -43.53 -25.49 -1.00
C GLN A 564 -43.16 -26.78 -0.26
N LYS A 565 -44.21 -27.55 0.05
CA LYS A 565 -44.21 -28.88 0.66
C LYS A 565 -43.84 -29.94 -0.38
N ALA A 566 -43.09 -30.98 0.01
CA ALA A 566 -43.45 -32.38 -0.27
C ALA A 566 -42.46 -33.41 0.36
N VAL A 567 -43.03 -34.28 1.20
CA VAL A 567 -42.87 -35.75 1.25
C VAL A 567 -41.55 -36.37 1.77
N HIS A 568 -41.68 -37.05 2.92
CA HIS A 568 -40.78 -38.05 3.51
C HIS A 568 -40.73 -39.37 2.71
N PRO A 569 -39.66 -40.17 2.86
CA PRO A 569 -39.81 -41.37 3.69
C PRO A 569 -38.66 -41.66 4.67
N VAL A 570 -39.08 -42.03 5.88
CA VAL A 570 -38.57 -42.97 6.89
C VAL A 570 -37.28 -43.75 6.58
N TYR A 571 -36.29 -43.68 7.48
CA TYR A 571 -35.70 -44.86 8.15
C TYR A 571 -35.08 -44.48 9.51
N ASN A 572 -35.38 -45.31 10.52
CA ASN A 572 -35.00 -45.22 11.94
C ASN A 572 -33.54 -45.58 12.21
N SER A 573 -32.97 -45.03 13.29
CA SER A 573 -32.28 -45.69 14.43
C SER A 573 -31.44 -44.62 15.18
N SER A 574 -31.93 -43.97 16.24
CA SER A 574 -31.91 -44.35 17.67
C SER A 574 -30.52 -44.39 18.34
N GLU A 575 -30.26 -43.37 19.18
CA GLU A 575 -29.60 -43.39 20.52
C GLU A 575 -29.22 -41.92 20.87
N SER A 576 -30.07 -41.11 21.54
CA SER A 576 -30.36 -41.03 22.99
C SER A 576 -29.14 -40.68 23.86
N VAL A 577 -29.08 -39.45 24.38
CA VAL A 577 -29.04 -39.05 25.83
C VAL A 577 -27.74 -38.25 26.04
N SER A 578 -27.63 -37.08 26.67
CA SER A 578 -28.56 -36.16 27.34
C SER A 578 -27.93 -34.77 27.40
N THR A 579 -28.80 -33.77 27.41
CA THR A 579 -28.55 -32.41 27.82
C THR A 579 -28.33 -32.31 29.33
N SER A 580 -27.40 -31.45 29.75
CA SER A 580 -27.52 -30.73 31.03
C SER A 580 -27.02 -29.30 30.85
N SER A 581 -27.99 -28.42 30.64
CA SER A 581 -27.93 -26.98 30.78
C SER A 581 -27.67 -26.57 32.24
N LEU A 582 -26.78 -25.62 32.46
CA LEU A 582 -26.84 -24.73 33.62
C LEU A 582 -26.44 -23.31 33.19
N GLU A 583 -27.43 -22.44 33.26
CA GLU A 583 -27.36 -21.00 33.02
C GLU A 583 -26.54 -20.32 34.12
N TYR A 584 -25.72 -19.31 33.77
CA TYR A 584 -25.55 -18.11 34.59
C TYR A 584 -25.32 -16.86 33.71
N ARG A 585 -26.45 -16.24 33.39
CA ARG A 585 -26.79 -14.81 33.41
C ARG A 585 -25.66 -13.76 33.39
N LYS A 586 -25.54 -13.11 32.21
CA LYS A 586 -25.49 -11.65 31.95
C LYS A 586 -25.09 -10.71 33.10
N HIS A 587 -23.95 -10.02 32.91
CA HIS A 587 -23.78 -8.61 33.26
C HIS A 587 -23.20 -7.86 32.03
N PHE A 588 -24.10 -7.26 31.24
CA PHE A 588 -23.78 -6.25 30.24
C PHE A 588 -24.11 -4.87 30.85
N GLN A 589 -23.10 -4.06 31.07
CA GLN A 589 -23.17 -2.59 31.16
C GLN A 589 -22.27 -2.10 30.02
N ASN A 590 -22.80 -1.69 28.87
CA ASN A 590 -23.44 -0.40 28.59
C ASN A 590 -22.52 0.80 28.92
N SER A 591 -21.59 1.06 27.99
CA SER A 591 -20.90 2.34 27.85
C SER A 591 -21.13 2.81 26.42
N GLY A 592 -22.18 3.61 26.23
CA GLY A 592 -22.42 4.32 24.99
C GLY A 592 -21.34 5.39 24.80
N ILE A 593 -20.65 5.36 23.66
CA ILE A 593 -19.83 6.47 23.20
C ILE A 593 -20.54 7.10 22.01
N ILE A 594 -20.70 8.40 22.14
CA ILE A 594 -21.46 9.34 21.33
C ILE A 594 -20.81 9.44 19.94
N LEU A 595 -21.63 9.30 18.90
CA LEU A 595 -21.33 9.66 17.52
C LEU A 595 -21.13 11.18 17.44
N SER A 596 -19.89 11.63 17.23
CA SER A 596 -19.59 12.94 16.67
C SER A 596 -19.16 12.76 15.22
N GLN A 597 -20.02 13.23 14.32
CA GLN A 597 -19.71 13.48 12.91
C GLN A 597 -18.66 14.59 12.84
N ASP A 598 -17.44 14.28 12.41
CA ASP A 598 -16.45 15.28 12.00
C ASP A 598 -16.02 15.00 10.55
N ASN A 599 -16.53 15.82 9.65
CA ASN A 599 -16.10 15.92 8.26
C ASN A 599 -14.82 16.76 8.20
N ASN A 600 -13.66 16.14 7.89
CA ASN A 600 -12.47 16.82 7.35
C ASN A 600 -11.38 15.81 6.94
N GLU A 601 -11.58 15.07 5.85
CA GLU A 601 -10.72 13.92 5.51
C GLU A 601 -9.49 14.22 4.64
N LEU A 602 -9.22 15.47 4.22
CA LEU A 602 -8.03 15.75 3.39
C LEU A 602 -6.81 16.32 4.09
N SER A 603 -6.92 16.60 5.39
CA SER A 603 -5.75 16.55 6.27
C SER A 603 -5.49 15.15 6.82
N SER A 604 -6.41 14.19 6.64
CA SER A 604 -6.35 12.89 7.32
C SER A 604 -5.32 11.93 6.71
N ALA A 605 -5.17 11.83 5.39
CA ALA A 605 -4.20 10.86 4.83
C ALA A 605 -2.72 11.20 5.15
N ALA A 606 -2.40 12.50 5.21
CA ALA A 606 -1.09 12.98 5.64
C ALA A 606 -0.93 12.98 7.18
N SER A 607 -2.01 13.16 7.95
CA SER A 607 -1.95 13.04 9.42
C SER A 607 -1.89 11.58 9.87
N VAL A 608 -2.59 10.66 9.21
CA VAL A 608 -2.63 9.22 9.51
C VAL A 608 -1.24 8.61 9.31
N THR A 609 -0.55 8.93 8.21
CA THR A 609 0.83 8.44 7.99
C THR A 609 1.86 9.08 8.94
N SER A 610 1.65 10.32 9.39
CA SER A 610 2.46 10.96 10.44
C SER A 610 2.18 10.38 11.82
N GLU A 611 0.93 10.04 12.12
CA GLU A 611 0.49 9.37 13.35
C GLU A 611 1.00 7.93 13.41
N ASP A 612 0.96 7.20 12.31
CA ASP A 612 1.50 5.84 12.20
C ASP A 612 3.03 5.83 12.41
N THR A 613 3.74 6.83 11.87
CA THR A 613 5.19 6.99 12.09
C THR A 613 5.49 7.28 13.57
N LYS A 614 4.74 8.20 14.20
CA LYS A 614 4.88 8.49 15.64
C LYS A 614 4.48 7.30 16.52
N ALA A 615 3.48 6.54 16.12
CA ALA A 615 3.05 5.32 16.81
C ALA A 615 4.14 4.25 16.74
N PHE A 616 4.80 4.11 15.59
CA PHE A 616 5.98 3.26 15.42
C PHE A 616 7.12 3.67 16.35
N GLU A 617 7.50 4.94 16.31
CA GLU A 617 8.55 5.48 17.19
C GLU A 617 8.23 5.26 18.66
N TYR A 618 6.99 5.53 19.06
CA TYR A 618 6.53 5.35 20.42
C TYR A 618 6.57 3.89 20.84
N ARG A 619 6.13 2.96 19.98
CA ARG A 619 6.18 1.52 20.24
C ARG A 619 7.61 1.02 20.41
N ILE A 620 8.53 1.44 19.53
CA ILE A 620 9.96 1.10 19.67
C ILE A 620 10.55 1.73 20.93
N SER A 621 10.21 2.99 21.23
CA SER A 621 10.69 3.68 22.44
C SER A 621 10.22 2.99 23.72
N LEU A 622 8.96 2.55 23.77
CA LEU A 622 8.43 1.75 24.88
C LEU A 622 9.20 0.45 25.06
N ILE A 623 9.49 -0.26 23.96
CA ILE A 623 10.31 -1.48 23.99
C ILE A 623 11.69 -1.19 24.59
N LEU A 624 12.33 -0.09 24.18
CA LEU A 624 13.64 0.31 24.65
C LEU A 624 13.62 0.70 26.14
N ASP A 625 12.60 1.40 26.58
CA ASP A 625 12.43 1.80 27.98
C ASP A 625 12.17 0.59 28.88
N ASP A 626 11.32 -0.35 28.44
CA ASP A 626 11.09 -1.60 29.15
C ASP A 626 12.36 -2.43 29.28
N LEU A 627 13.19 -2.50 28.22
CA LEU A 627 14.47 -3.20 28.25
C LEU A 627 15.48 -2.58 29.22
N ARG A 628 15.45 -1.26 29.38
CA ARG A 628 16.31 -0.54 30.33
C ARG A 628 15.85 -0.70 31.78
N ASN A 629 14.56 -0.98 32.00
CA ASN A 629 13.94 -1.04 33.31
C ASN A 629 13.80 -2.46 33.90
N VAL A 630 14.22 -3.52 33.21
CA VAL A 630 14.17 -4.90 33.76
C VAL A 630 15.16 -5.05 34.92
N PRO A 631 14.71 -5.32 36.17
CA PRO A 631 15.61 -5.67 37.24
C PRO A 631 16.19 -7.05 36.94
N PHE A 632 17.51 -7.16 36.83
CA PHE A 632 18.21 -8.44 36.75
C PHE A 632 17.97 -9.22 38.05
N HIS A 633 16.88 -9.98 38.15
CA HIS A 633 16.75 -10.99 39.18
C HIS A 633 17.70 -12.12 38.86
N LYS A 634 18.82 -12.16 39.61
CA LYS A 634 19.66 -13.36 39.76
C LYS A 634 18.78 -14.53 40.17
N ARG A 635 18.61 -15.52 39.28
CA ARG A 635 18.41 -16.93 39.62
C ARG A 635 19.12 -17.81 38.62
#